data_AF-A0A974WN24-F1
#
_entry.id   AF-A0A974WN24-F1
#
_cell.length_a   1.000
_cell.length_b   1.000
_cell.length_c   1.000
_cell.angle_alpha   90.00
_cell.angle_beta   90.00
_cell.angle_gamma   90.00
#
_symmetry.space_group_name_H-M   'P 1'
#
loop_
_entity.id
_entity.type
_entity.pdbx_description
1 polymer ?
#
loop_
_entity_poly.entity_id
_entity_poly.type
_entity_poly.pdbx_seq_one_letter_code
_entity_poly.pdbx_strand_id
1 'polypeptide(L)' 'MLDLLIVLLEDPTPEPTEVKAGPLGFAVWIFMILAVVVIAFSLVKQLRKAQAAKDAGVYGDEPAQRDATDSSAATDER' A
#
# COMPACT_ATOMS: atom_id res chain seq x y z
N MET A 1 43.88 -0.22 15.11
CA MET A 1 43.45 -1.41 15.88
C MET A 1 43.14 -1.03 17.32
N LEU A 2 44.04 -0.31 18.02
CA LEU A 2 43.78 0.25 19.36
C LEU A 2 42.69 1.33 19.34
N ASP A 3 42.63 2.14 18.28
CA ASP A 3 41.61 3.19 18.14
C ASP A 3 40.17 2.63 18.10
N LEU A 4 40.00 1.45 17.48
CA LEU A 4 38.70 0.76 17.43
C LEU A 4 38.29 0.26 18.83
N LEU A 5 39.28 -0.07 19.67
CA LEU A 5 39.08 -0.58 21.02
C LEU A 5 38.75 0.55 22.01
N ILE A 6 39.29 1.75 21.78
CA ILE A 6 38.96 2.97 22.54
C ILE A 6 37.54 3.41 22.22
N VAL A 7 37.15 3.47 20.94
CA VAL A 7 35.80 3.86 20.50
C VAL A 7 34.71 2.93 21.07
N LEU A 8 35.00 1.63 21.20
CA LEU A 8 34.04 0.67 21.79
C LEU A 8 33.92 0.80 23.32
N LEU A 9 34.97 1.27 23.99
CA LEU A 9 34.96 1.49 25.45
C LEU A 9 34.23 2.78 25.84
N GLU A 10 34.20 3.76 24.94
CA GLU A 10 33.63 5.10 25.16
C GLU A 10 32.24 5.30 24.53
N ASP A 11 31.53 4.23 24.13
CA ASP A 11 30.16 4.33 23.63
C ASP A 11 29.15 4.22 24.78
N PRO A 12 28.72 5.34 25.42
CA PRO A 12 27.72 5.29 26.47
C PRO A 12 26.41 4.80 25.86
N THR A 13 25.79 3.78 26.46
CA THR A 13 24.45 3.35 26.05
C THR A 13 23.50 4.54 26.21
N PRO A 14 22.90 5.05 25.11
CA PRO A 14 22.06 6.24 25.17
C PRO A 14 20.85 5.97 26.06
N GLU A 15 20.46 6.96 26.86
CA GLU A 15 19.26 6.83 27.68
C GLU A 15 18.02 6.69 26.77
N PRO A 16 16.98 5.93 27.18
CA PRO A 16 15.81 5.65 26.33
C PRO A 16 15.11 6.90 25.77
N THR A 17 15.30 8.06 26.41
CA THR A 17 14.72 9.35 26.02
C THR A 17 15.53 10.11 24.97
N GLU A 18 16.73 9.67 24.61
CA GLU A 18 17.59 10.35 23.63
C GLU A 18 17.25 9.98 22.17
N VAL A 19 16.61 8.84 21.95
CA VAL A 19 16.11 8.42 20.63
C VAL A 19 14.76 9.08 20.32
N LYS A 20 14.78 10.40 20.10
CA LYS A 20 13.64 11.15 19.57
C LYS A 20 13.73 11.21 18.05
N ALA A 21 12.68 10.76 17.38
CA ALA A 21 12.57 10.92 15.93
C ALA A 21 12.55 12.42 15.61
N GLY A 22 13.68 12.93 15.09
CA GLY A 22 13.75 14.30 14.61
C GLY A 22 12.78 14.53 13.43
N PRO A 23 12.49 15.79 13.07
CA PRO A 23 11.60 16.12 11.97
C PRO A 23 11.95 15.41 10.65
N LEU A 24 13.24 15.15 10.41
CA LEU A 24 13.72 14.39 9.25
C LEU A 24 13.24 12.93 9.26
N GLY A 25 13.32 12.26 10.42
CA GLY A 25 12.84 10.87 10.56
C GLY A 25 11.35 10.75 10.30
N PHE A 26 10.57 11.73 10.80
CA PHE A 26 9.14 11.83 10.49
C PHE A 26 8.88 12.02 8.99
N ALA A 27 9.64 12.90 8.32
CA ALA A 27 9.50 13.14 6.88
C ALA A 27 9.79 11.86 6.06
N VAL A 28 10.84 11.12 6.40
CA VAL A 28 11.17 9.84 5.75
C VAL A 28 10.05 8.82 5.95
N TRP A 29 9.48 8.73 7.15
CA TRP A 29 8.39 7.80 7.45
C TRP A 29 7.14 8.09 6.61
N ILE A 30 6.73 9.36 6.51
CA ILE A 30 5.62 9.78 5.65
C ILE A 30 5.93 9.51 4.18
N PHE A 31 7.15 9.79 3.74
CA PHE A 31 7.56 9.52 2.37
C PHE A 31 7.43 8.03 2.01
N MET A 32 7.80 7.12 2.91
CA MET A 32 7.64 5.68 2.69
C MET A 32 6.16 5.29 2.50
N ILE A 33 5.26 5.85 3.31
CA ILE A 33 3.81 5.62 3.16
C ILE A 33 3.33 6.11 1.80
N LEU A 34 3.69 7.33 1.41
CA LEU A 34 3.31 7.90 0.12
C LEU A 34 3.83 7.06 -1.05
N ALA A 35 5.06 6.57 -0.97
CA ALA A 35 5.61 5.68 -1.99
C ALA A 35 4.76 4.42 -2.17
N VAL A 36 4.37 3.76 -1.08
CA VAL A 36 3.50 2.58 -1.12
C VAL A 36 2.13 2.90 -1.69
N VAL A 37 1.51 4.02 -1.27
CA VAL A 37 0.20 4.45 -1.78
C VAL A 37 0.25 4.69 -3.29
N VAL A 38 1.30 5.35 -3.79
CA VAL A 38 1.49 5.61 -5.22
C VAL A 38 1.62 4.30 -6.02
N ILE A 39 2.38 3.34 -5.50
CA ILE A 39 2.55 2.03 -6.15
C ILE A 39 1.22 1.27 -6.17
N ALA A 40 0.52 1.19 -5.04
CA ALA A 40 -0.79 0.52 -4.94
C ALA A 40 -1.82 1.16 -5.88
N PHE A 41 -1.87 2.50 -5.94
CA PHE A 41 -2.75 3.22 -6.85
C PHE A 41 -2.45 2.93 -8.32
N SER A 42 -1.16 2.90 -8.68
CA SER A 42 -0.72 2.57 -10.05
C SER A 42 -1.14 1.15 -10.45
N LEU A 43 -0.96 0.18 -9.54
CA LEU A 43 -1.35 -1.21 -9.76
C LEU A 43 -2.87 -1.36 -9.92
N VAL A 44 -3.66 -0.81 -9.00
CA VAL A 44 -5.13 -0.88 -9.05
C VAL A 44 -5.67 -0.22 -10.33
N LYS A 45 -5.09 0.91 -10.74
CA LYS A 45 -5.47 1.59 -11.99
C LYS A 45 -5.22 0.70 -13.22
N GLN A 46 -4.11 -0.05 -13.25
CA GLN A 46 -3.82 -0.97 -14.35
C GLN A 46 -4.77 -2.17 -14.35
N LEU A 47 -5.04 -2.76 -13.18
CA LEU A 47 -6.00 -3.87 -13.06
C LEU A 47 -7.41 -3.48 -13.51
N ARG A 48 -7.89 -2.29 -13.11
CA ARG A 48 -9.21 -1.78 -13.54
C ARG A 48 -9.28 -1.56 -15.05
N LYS A 49 -8.21 -1.09 -15.68
CA LYS A 49 -8.15 -0.94 -17.15
C LYS A 49 -8.20 -2.29 -17.86
N ALA A 50 -7.47 -3.28 -17.35
CA ALA A 50 -7.48 -4.63 -17.90
C ALA A 50 -8.88 -5.27 -17.78
N GLN A 51 -9.54 -5.11 -16.63
CA GLN A 51 -10.93 -5.55 -16.44
C GLN A 51 -11.88 -4.85 -17.40
N ALA A 52 -11.80 -3.52 -17.55
CA ALA A 52 -12.65 -2.79 -18.49
C ALA A 52 -12.44 -3.22 -19.95
N ALA A 53 -11.20 -3.54 -20.36
CA ALA A 53 -10.91 -4.07 -21.68
C ALA A 53 -11.47 -5.50 -21.87
N LYS A 54 -11.44 -6.32 -20.81
CA LYS A 54 -12.08 -7.64 -20.80
C LYS A 54 -13.60 -7.51 -20.92
N ASP A 55 -14.23 -6.66 -20.11
CA ASP A 55 -15.68 -6.44 -20.12
C ASP A 55 -16.16 -5.86 -21.47
N ALA A 56 -15.31 -5.08 -22.14
CA ALA A 56 -15.56 -4.57 -23.48
C ALA A 56 -15.37 -5.61 -24.60
N GLY A 57 -15.07 -6.87 -24.27
CA GLY A 57 -14.92 -7.96 -25.24
C GLY A 57 -13.67 -7.86 -26.13
N VAL A 58 -12.70 -6.99 -25.79
CA VAL A 58 -11.49 -6.74 -26.61
C VAL A 58 -10.62 -7.99 -26.74
N TYR A 59 -10.74 -8.94 -25.80
CA TYR A 59 -10.00 -10.22 -25.81
C TYR A 59 -10.75 -11.38 -26.50
N GLY A 60 -11.87 -11.12 -27.18
CA GLY A 60 -12.61 -12.14 -27.93
C GLY A 60 -13.62 -12.94 -27.10
N ASP A 61 -14.04 -12.43 -25.95
CA ASP A 61 -15.11 -12.98 -25.10
C ASP A 61 -16.42 -12.21 -25.35
N GLU A 62 -17.58 -12.87 -25.28
CA GLU A 62 -18.88 -12.17 -25.33
C GLU A 62 -18.99 -11.19 -24.14
N PRO A 63 -19.40 -9.92 -24.36
CA PRO A 63 -19.47 -8.94 -23.30
C PRO A 63 -20.41 -9.41 -22.19
N ALA A 64 -19.92 -9.43 -20.95
CA ALA A 64 -20.70 -9.86 -19.80
C ALA A 64 -21.97 -8.99 -19.67
N GLN A 65 -23.13 -9.58 -19.96
CA GLN A 65 -24.42 -8.99 -19.63
C GLN A 65 -24.45 -8.80 -18.11
N ARG A 66 -24.50 -7.54 -17.66
CA ARG A 66 -24.91 -7.21 -16.30
C ARG A 66 -26.41 -7.48 -16.22
N ASP A 67 -26.76 -8.76 -16.08
CA ASP A 67 -28.14 -9.16 -15.84
C ASP A 67 -28.58 -8.61 -14.49
N ALA A 68 -29.64 -7.81 -14.57
CA ALA A 68 -30.31 -7.14 -13.47
C ALA A 68 -31.11 -8.15 -12.61
N THR A 69 -30.42 -9.11 -11.99
CA THR A 69 -31.07 -10.16 -11.18
C THR A 69 -31.12 -9.86 -9.68
N ASP A 70 -30.66 -8.68 -9.24
CA ASP A 70 -30.62 -8.34 -7.82
C ASP A 70 -31.90 -7.68 -7.27
N SER A 71 -33.07 -7.94 -7.89
CA SER A 71 -34.37 -7.35 -7.49
C SER A 71 -35.45 -8.34 -7.08
N SER A 72 -35.17 -9.64 -6.93
CA SER A 72 -36.21 -10.62 -6.51
C SER A 72 -36.00 -11.25 -5.12
N ALA A 73 -34.99 -10.87 -4.34
CA ALA A 73 -34.70 -11.51 -3.06
C ALA A 73 -35.29 -10.80 -1.81
N ALA A 74 -36.04 -9.70 -1.97
CA ALA A 74 -36.40 -8.84 -0.83
C ALA A 74 -37.91 -8.66 -0.54
N THR A 75 -38.84 -9.33 -1.23
CA THR A 75 -40.28 -9.00 -1.08
C THR A 75 -41.21 -10.19 -0.80
N ASP A 76 -40.73 -11.42 -0.58
CA ASP A 76 -41.65 -12.55 -0.33
C ASP A 76 -41.18 -13.49 0.78
N GLU A 77 -40.94 -12.95 1.99
CA GLU A 77 -41.09 -13.71 3.24
C GLU A 77 -41.46 -12.76 4.41
N ARG A 78 -42.75 -12.83 4.80
CA ARG A 78 -43.46 -12.28 5.99
C ARG A 78 -44.29 -11.01 5.84
#